data_AF-A0A2S9FQN1-F1
#
_entry.id   AF-A0A2S9FQN1-F1
#
_cell.length_a   1.000
_cell.length_b   1.000
_cell.length_c   1.000
_cell.angle_alpha   90.00
_cell.angle_beta   90.00
_cell.angle_gamma   90.00
#
_symmetry.space_group_name_H-M   'P 1'
#
loop_
_entity.id
_entity.type
_entity.pdbx_description
1 polymer ?
#
loop_
_entity_poly.entity_id
_entity_poly.type
_entity_poly.pdbx_seq_one_letter_code
_entity_poly.pdbx_strand_id
1 'polypeptide(L)' 'AGPVDVESDPLYWCNPPGRALGVAPTTATGNGQIDAFLWVKRPGESDGSCRGASSAGTFVSQYAIDLARNAGW' A
#
# COMPACT_ATOMS: atom_id res chain seq x y z
N ALA A 1 -0.18 8.95 -20.00
CA ALA A 1 -0.97 9.36 -18.82
C ALA A 1 -0.09 10.29 -18.01
N GLY A 2 -0.54 11.51 -17.74
CA GLY A 2 0.21 12.45 -16.89
C GLY A 2 0.30 11.93 -15.45
N PRO A 3 1.17 12.51 -14.61
CA PRO A 3 1.21 12.17 -13.20
C PRO A 3 -0.15 12.48 -12.61
N VAL A 4 -0.82 11.45 -12.10
CA VAL A 4 -2.01 11.64 -11.27
C VAL A 4 -1.53 12.48 -10.09
N ASP A 5 -2.09 13.68 -9.96
CA ASP A 5 -2.01 14.48 -8.76
C ASP A 5 -2.81 13.76 -7.67
N VAL A 6 -2.22 12.66 -7.19
CA VAL A 6 -2.87 11.73 -6.26
C VAL A 6 -3.52 12.47 -5.11
N GLU A 7 -2.89 13.49 -4.54
CA GLU A 7 -3.46 14.22 -3.40
C GLU A 7 -4.76 15.03 -3.69
N SER A 8 -5.08 15.32 -4.95
CA SER A 8 -6.32 16.05 -5.31
C SER A 8 -7.50 15.11 -5.61
N ASP A 9 -7.25 13.82 -5.84
CA ASP A 9 -8.28 12.81 -6.09
C ASP A 9 -8.94 12.39 -4.76
N PRO A 10 -10.26 12.53 -4.58
CA PRO A 10 -10.93 12.08 -3.35
C PRO A 10 -10.76 10.57 -3.06
N LEU A 11 -10.35 9.77 -4.05
CA LEU A 11 -10.06 8.34 -3.93
C LEU A 11 -8.56 8.02 -4.00
N TYR A 12 -7.67 8.97 -3.70
CA TYR A 12 -6.21 8.77 -3.73
C TYR A 12 -5.70 7.62 -2.86
N TRP A 13 -6.43 7.29 -1.80
CA TRP A 13 -6.11 6.21 -0.88
C TRP A 13 -6.47 4.83 -1.43
N CYS A 14 -7.31 4.74 -2.47
CA CYS A 14 -7.88 3.47 -2.93
C CYS A 14 -7.05 2.87 -4.09
N ASN A 15 -6.24 1.85 -3.80
CA ASN A 15 -5.35 1.21 -4.78
C ASN A 15 -4.48 2.19 -5.61
N PRO A 16 -3.82 3.20 -5.01
CA PRO A 16 -3.00 4.14 -5.77
C PRO A 16 -1.79 3.44 -6.43
N PRO A 17 -1.48 3.74 -7.70
CA PRO A 17 -0.30 3.19 -8.35
C PRO A 17 1.01 3.77 -7.78
N GLY A 18 2.11 3.06 -8.02
CA GLY A 18 3.46 3.54 -7.70
C GLY A 18 3.82 3.56 -6.21
N ARG A 19 2.98 3.00 -5.33
CA ARG A 19 3.34 2.77 -3.93
C ARG A 19 4.30 1.57 -3.81
N ALA A 20 5.05 1.54 -2.72
CA ALA A 20 6.00 0.47 -2.39
C ALA A 20 5.69 -0.10 -0.99
N LEU A 21 6.15 -1.31 -0.72
CA LEU A 21 6.19 -1.82 0.66
C LEU A 21 7.01 -0.87 1.55
N GLY A 22 6.51 -0.65 2.77
CA GLY A 22 7.21 0.12 3.79
C GLY A 22 8.23 -0.72 4.56
N VAL A 23 8.72 -0.19 5.67
CA VAL A 23 9.62 -0.90 6.59
C VAL A 23 8.93 -2.19 7.07
N ALA A 24 9.65 -3.31 6.99
CA ALA A 24 9.15 -4.59 7.48
C ALA A 24 8.84 -4.52 8.99
N PRO A 25 7.87 -5.31 9.50
CA PRO A 25 7.51 -5.27 10.92
C PRO A 25 8.72 -5.45 11.84
N THR A 26 8.89 -4.53 12.80
CA THR A 26 10.05 -4.49 13.70
C THR A 26 9.75 -3.68 14.96
N THR A 27 10.41 -4.04 16.07
CA THR A 27 10.46 -3.24 17.30
C THR A 27 11.66 -2.28 17.35
N ALA A 28 12.58 -2.37 16.37
CA ALA A 28 13.72 -1.48 16.24
C ALA A 28 13.31 -0.15 15.56
N THR A 29 12.53 0.67 16.28
CA THR A 29 11.91 1.90 15.73
C THR A 29 12.80 3.13 15.83
N GLY A 30 13.83 3.10 16.70
CA GLY A 30 14.68 4.26 17.00
C GLY A 30 14.01 5.35 17.84
N ASN A 31 12.78 5.13 18.31
CA ASN A 31 12.03 6.06 19.15
C ASN A 31 11.32 5.32 20.28
N GLY A 32 11.63 5.66 21.54
CA GLY A 32 11.07 5.00 22.72
C GLY A 32 9.57 5.21 22.94
N GLN A 33 8.89 6.06 22.16
CA GLN A 33 7.43 6.23 22.18
C GLN A 33 6.73 5.44 21.06
N ILE A 34 7.48 4.71 20.23
CA ILE A 34 6.93 3.87 19.15
C ILE A 34 7.27 2.42 19.47
N ASP A 35 6.25 1.66 19.88
CA ASP A 35 6.41 0.26 20.29
C ASP A 35 6.91 -0.63 19.14
N ALA A 36 6.33 -0.46 17.94
CA ALA A 36 6.69 -1.23 16.75
C ALA A 36 6.20 -0.57 15.46
N PHE A 37 6.85 -0.91 14.35
CA PHE A 37 6.24 -0.81 13.02
C PHE A 37 5.55 -2.13 12.68
N LEU A 38 4.33 -2.04 12.16
CA LEU A 38 3.52 -3.20 11.78
C LEU A 38 2.92 -2.99 10.39
N TRP A 39 2.84 -4.06 9.61
CA TRP A 39 1.96 -4.11 8.44
C TRP A 39 0.58 -4.52 8.90
N VAL A 40 -0.22 -3.52 9.27
CA VAL A 40 -1.59 -3.74 9.76
C VAL A 40 -2.48 -4.24 8.62
N LYS A 41 -2.40 -3.59 7.45
CA LYS A 41 -3.04 -4.06 6.22
C LYS A 41 -2.18 -5.15 5.58
N ARG A 42 -2.82 -6.20 5.05
CA ARG A 42 -2.15 -7.25 4.27
C ARG A 42 -1.79 -6.71 2.88
N PRO A 43 -0.49 -6.58 2.52
CA PRO A 43 -0.10 -6.10 1.20
C PRO A 43 -0.64 -7.01 0.08
N GLY A 44 -1.24 -6.40 -0.94
CA GLY A 44 -1.87 -7.11 -2.06
C GLY A 44 -3.39 -7.24 -1.96
N GLU A 45 -4.00 -6.93 -0.81
CA GLU A 45 -5.45 -6.79 -0.78
C GLU A 45 -5.91 -5.47 -1.38
N SER A 46 -6.99 -5.52 -2.17
CA SER A 46 -7.65 -4.32 -2.66
C SER A 46 -8.22 -3.48 -1.49
N ASP A 47 -8.16 -2.17 -1.65
CA ASP A 47 -8.78 -1.18 -0.76
C ASP A 47 -10.27 -0.96 -1.07
N GLY A 48 -10.75 -1.40 -2.24
CA GLY A 48 -12.14 -1.25 -2.65
C GLY A 48 -12.33 -1.32 -4.16
N SER A 49 -13.58 -1.38 -4.62
CA SER A 49 -13.95 -1.48 -6.03
C SER A 49 -13.80 -0.18 -6.83
N CYS A 50 -13.04 0.77 -6.30
CA CYS A 50 -12.74 2.02 -6.98
C CYS A 50 -12.10 1.76 -8.34
N ARG A 51 -12.50 2.55 -9.35
CA ARG A 51 -11.95 2.48 -10.71
C ARG A 51 -11.99 1.07 -11.33
N GLY A 52 -12.97 0.25 -10.95
CA GLY A 52 -13.14 -1.11 -11.48
C GLY A 52 -12.23 -2.17 -10.85
N ALA A 53 -11.53 -1.84 -9.77
CA ALA A 53 -10.75 -2.82 -9.01
C ALA A 53 -11.64 -3.86 -8.29
N SER A 54 -11.02 -4.91 -7.74
CA SER A 54 -11.71 -5.91 -6.91
C SER A 54 -12.28 -5.30 -5.62
N SER A 55 -13.27 -5.97 -5.02
CA SER A 55 -13.83 -5.58 -3.72
C SER A 55 -12.77 -5.49 -2.61
N ALA A 56 -13.04 -4.67 -1.59
CA ALA A 56 -12.14 -4.49 -0.46
C ALA A 56 -11.80 -5.84 0.22
N GLY A 57 -10.52 -6.03 0.54
CA GLY A 57 -10.03 -7.25 1.20
C GLY A 57 -9.80 -8.44 0.25
N THR A 58 -10.20 -8.36 -1.02
CA THR A 58 -9.84 -9.38 -2.02
C THR A 58 -8.35 -9.31 -2.33
N PHE A 59 -7.65 -10.43 -2.22
CA PHE A 59 -6.23 -10.52 -2.56
C PHE A 59 -6.03 -10.48 -4.08
N VAL A 60 -5.15 -9.58 -4.53
CA VAL A 60 -4.79 -9.36 -5.93
C VAL A 60 -3.28 -9.54 -6.06
N SER A 61 -2.86 -10.66 -6.65
CA SER A 61 -1.44 -11.03 -6.73
C SER A 61 -0.58 -9.98 -7.41
N GLN A 62 -1.08 -9.36 -8.49
CA GLN A 62 -0.34 -8.31 -9.19
C GLN A 62 -0.09 -7.09 -8.31
N TYR A 63 -1.04 -6.72 -7.45
CA TYR A 63 -0.87 -5.58 -6.55
C TYR A 63 0.24 -5.86 -5.51
N ALA A 64 0.30 -7.08 -4.96
CA ALA A 64 1.40 -7.50 -4.09
C ALA A 64 2.76 -7.45 -4.79
N ILE A 65 2.81 -7.94 -6.04
CA ILE A 65 4.03 -7.94 -6.87
C ILE A 65 4.51 -6.51 -7.12
N ASP A 66 3.61 -5.59 -7.45
CA ASP A 66 3.97 -4.20 -7.72
C ASP A 66 4.50 -3.50 -6.46
N LEU A 67 3.86 -3.73 -5.30
CA LEU A 67 4.33 -3.21 -4.01
C LEU A 67 5.75 -3.71 -3.68
N ALA A 68 6.03 -4.99 -3.92
CA ALA A 68 7.34 -5.60 -3.66
C ALA A 68 8.42 -5.07 -4.63
N ARG A 69 8.13 -5.05 -5.94
CA ARG A 69 9.06 -4.53 -6.95
C ARG A 69 9.43 -3.07 -6.70
N ASN A 70 8.46 -2.24 -6.36
CA ASN A 70 8.70 -0.83 -6.07
C ASN A 70 9.52 -0.63 -4.78
N ALA A 71 9.58 -1.62 -3.89
CA ALA A 71 10.45 -1.63 -2.71
C ALA A 71 11.85 -2.22 -2.99
N GLY A 72 12.12 -2.65 -4.22
CA GLY A 72 13.42 -3.21 -4.63
C GLY A 72 13.62 -4.69 -4.27
N TRP A 73 12.53 -5.45 -4.13
CA TRP A 73 12.56 -6.90 -3.91
C TRP A 73 12.58 -7.70 -5.21
#